data_AF-A0A1H4GIT2-F1
#
_entry.id   AF-A0A1H4GIT2-F1
#
_cell.length_a   1.000
_cell.length_b   1.000
_cell.length_c   1.000
_cell.angle_alpha   90.00
_cell.angle_beta   90.00
_cell.angle_gamma   90.00
#
_symmetry.space_group_name_H-M   'P 1'
#
loop_
_entity.id
_entity.type
_entity.pdbx_description
1 polymer ?
#
loop_
_entity_poly.entity_id
_entity_poly.type
_entity_poly.pdbx_seq_one_letter_code
_entity_poly.pdbx_strand_id
1 'polypeptide(L)'
;MAGRRQVSATARRHGISRSQLVTWRDLAREGRLIDGSDAAPCDAPTFTPVVLAADPPATSGADARIEIVLCNGRRLLVGADVDAVAVARLVDALDRR
;
A
#
# COMPACT_ATOMS: atom_id res chain seq x y z
N MET A 1 -6.49 15.68 16.70
CA MET A 1 -6.39 15.22 18.11
C MET A 1 -6.96 13.79 18.28
N ALA A 2 -6.28 12.73 17.79
CA ALA A 2 -6.79 11.34 17.89
C ALA A 2 -6.06 10.47 18.95
N GLY A 3 -4.90 10.90 19.45
CA GLY A 3 -4.00 10.03 20.22
C GLY A 3 -4.50 9.59 21.61
N ARG A 4 -5.29 10.41 22.33
CA ARG A 4 -5.72 10.10 23.70
C ARG A 4 -6.69 8.90 23.79
N ARG A 5 -7.58 8.74 22.79
CA ARG A 5 -8.55 7.63 22.76
C ARG A 5 -7.87 6.31 22.38
N GLN A 6 -6.82 6.37 21.57
CA GLN A 6 -6.06 5.20 21.13
C GLN A 6 -5.34 4.52 22.29
N VAL A 7 -4.75 5.28 23.22
CA VAL A 7 -4.08 4.74 24.41
C VAL A 7 -5.06 3.92 25.28
N SER A 8 -6.26 4.46 25.54
CA SER A 8 -7.27 3.75 26.35
C SER A 8 -7.82 2.51 25.65
N ALA A 9 -7.99 2.55 24.33
CA ALA A 9 -8.46 1.41 23.54
C ALA A 9 -7.42 0.27 23.54
N THR A 10 -6.14 0.61 23.32
CA THR A 10 -5.04 -0.37 23.38
C THR A 10 -4.89 -0.96 24.78
N ALA A 11 -4.96 -0.14 25.83
CA ALA A 11 -4.86 -0.61 27.20
C ALA A 11 -5.96 -1.63 27.54
N ARG A 12 -7.22 -1.33 27.17
CA ARG A 12 -8.35 -2.25 27.34
C ARG A 12 -8.20 -3.54 26.54
N ARG A 13 -7.73 -3.46 25.28
CA ARG A 13 -7.50 -4.64 24.42
C ARG A 13 -6.51 -5.63 25.05
N HIS A 14 -5.54 -5.14 25.79
CA HIS A 14 -4.49 -5.95 26.40
C HIS A 14 -4.66 -6.16 27.91
N GLY A 15 -5.80 -5.78 28.49
CA GLY A 15 -6.10 -5.99 29.91
C GLY A 15 -5.18 -5.23 30.87
N ILE A 16 -4.52 -4.18 30.40
CA ILE A 16 -3.60 -3.34 31.19
C ILE A 16 -4.24 -1.99 31.49
N SER A 17 -3.78 -1.33 32.56
CA SER A 17 -4.24 0.01 32.88
C SER A 17 -3.62 1.06 31.95
N ARG A 18 -4.32 2.19 31.80
CA ARG A 18 -3.80 3.34 31.03
C ARG A 18 -2.51 3.90 31.65
N SER A 19 -2.41 3.92 32.98
CA SER A 19 -1.21 4.41 33.68
C SER A 19 0.00 3.52 33.39
N GLN A 20 -0.15 2.19 33.42
CA GLN A 20 0.92 1.26 33.03
C GLN A 20 1.42 1.50 31.60
N LEU A 21 0.50 1.68 30.64
CA LEU A 21 0.87 1.94 29.25
C LEU A 21 1.58 3.30 29.06
N VAL A 22 1.26 4.31 29.88
CA VAL A 22 1.97 5.60 29.88
C VAL A 22 3.37 5.44 30.46
N THR A 23 3.51 4.78 31.61
CA THR A 23 4.82 4.50 32.22
C THR A 23 5.73 3.72 31.29
N TRP A 24 5.22 2.69 30.61
CA TRP A 24 6.02 1.93 29.64
C TRP A 24 6.45 2.76 28.43
N ARG A 25 5.61 3.69 27.94
CA ARG A 25 5.99 4.59 26.85
C ARG A 25 7.13 5.52 27.24
N ASP A 26 7.14 6.02 28.47
CA ASP A 26 8.20 6.89 28.95
C ASP A 26 9.49 6.09 29.20
N LEU A 27 9.39 4.91 29.81
CA LEU A 27 10.53 3.97 29.94
C LEU A 27 11.10 3.54 28.59
N ALA A 28 10.27 3.32 27.57
CA ALA A 28 10.72 2.98 26.22
C ALA A 28 11.47 4.14 25.55
N ARG A 29 11.02 5.39 25.74
CA ARG A 29 11.71 6.59 25.24
C ARG A 29 13.05 6.80 25.93
N GLU A 30 13.14 6.44 27.20
CA GLU A 30 14.37 6.48 27.97
C GLU A 30 15.29 5.27 27.69
N GLY A 31 14.85 4.30 26.86
CA GLY A 31 15.62 3.09 26.55
C GLY A 31 15.71 2.09 27.72
N ARG A 32 14.83 2.20 28.72
CA ARG A 32 14.86 1.48 30.01
C ARG A 32 13.78 0.41 30.16
N LEU A 33 13.01 0.13 29.11
CA LEU A 33 11.90 -0.82 29.19
C LEU A 33 12.36 -2.30 29.12
N ILE A 34 13.57 -2.57 28.63
CA ILE A 34 14.12 -3.92 28.47
C ILE A 34 15.26 -4.10 29.48
N ASP A 35 15.14 -5.09 30.37
CA ASP A 35 16.24 -5.53 31.24
C ASP A 35 17.05 -6.61 30.50
N GLY A 36 18.35 -6.36 30.31
CA GLY A 36 19.32 -7.36 29.85
C GLY A 36 19.91 -7.11 28.46
N SER A 37 21.23 -6.83 28.46
CA SER A 37 22.28 -7.00 27.43
C SER A 37 22.05 -6.67 25.94
N ASP A 38 20.84 -6.45 25.45
CA ASP A 38 20.52 -6.17 24.03
C ASP A 38 19.95 -4.76 23.81
N ALA A 39 20.08 -3.87 24.81
CA ALA A 39 19.74 -2.46 24.67
C ALA A 39 20.79 -1.77 23.76
N ALA A 40 20.68 -1.98 22.45
CA ALA A 40 21.21 -1.02 21.49
C ALA A 40 20.58 0.35 21.83
N PRO A 41 21.36 1.46 21.77
CA PRO A 41 20.79 2.79 21.96
C PRO A 41 19.60 2.92 21.03
N CYS A 42 18.41 3.01 21.61
CA CYS A 42 17.24 3.39 20.85
C CYS A 42 17.43 4.87 20.55
N ASP A 43 18.15 5.16 19.46
CA ASP A 43 18.05 6.46 18.80
C ASP A 43 16.56 6.73 18.70
N ALA A 44 16.11 7.77 19.40
CA ALA A 44 14.70 8.13 19.48
C ALA A 44 14.11 8.06 18.06
N PRO A 45 12.87 7.54 17.87
CA PRO A 45 12.28 7.46 16.54
C PRO A 45 12.20 8.88 15.98
N THR A 46 13.22 9.23 15.20
CA THR A 46 13.32 10.49 14.51
C THR A 46 12.42 10.32 13.32
N PHE A 47 11.36 11.12 13.24
CA PHE A 47 10.54 11.17 12.05
C PHE A 47 11.45 11.67 10.92
N THR A 48 11.98 10.74 10.12
CA THR A 48 12.72 11.08 8.92
C THR A 48 11.74 11.73 7.94
N PRO A 49 12.00 12.96 7.47
CA PRO A 49 11.11 13.59 6.51
C PRO A 49 11.05 12.73 5.24
N VAL A 50 9.85 12.28 4.89
CA VAL A 50 9.59 11.65 3.60
C VAL A 50 9.59 12.75 2.55
N VAL A 51 10.56 12.69 1.65
CA VAL A 51 10.55 13.51 0.43
C VAL A 51 9.66 12.78 -0.57
N LEU A 52 8.50 13.36 -0.87
CA LEU A 52 7.68 12.92 -1.99
C LEU A 52 8.41 13.34 -3.27
N ALA A 53 9.07 12.38 -3.91
CA ALA A 53 9.54 12.58 -5.28
C ALA A 53 8.31 12.88 -6.16
N ALA A 54 8.43 13.87 -7.05
CA ALA A 54 7.42 14.06 -8.07
C ALA A 54 7.27 12.75 -8.84
N ASP A 55 6.03 12.30 -9.05
CA ASP A 55 5.78 11.14 -9.89
C ASP A 55 6.46 11.39 -11.25
N PRO A 56 7.19 10.40 -11.80
CA PRO A 56 7.71 10.53 -13.14
C PRO A 56 6.55 10.92 -14.06
N PRO A 57 6.77 11.77 -15.08
CA PRO A 57 5.72 12.14 -16.02
C PRO A 57 5.09 10.84 -16.48
N ALA A 58 3.77 10.72 -16.30
CA ALA A 58 3.04 9.56 -16.75
C ALA A 58 3.48 9.32 -18.19
N THR A 59 4.14 8.19 -18.43
CA THR A 59 4.49 7.79 -19.79
C THR A 59 3.14 7.67 -20.46
N SER A 60 2.72 8.68 -21.24
CA SER A 60 1.59 8.57 -22.14
C SER A 60 1.92 7.35 -22.98
N GLY A 61 1.27 6.24 -22.64
CA GLY A 61 1.66 4.93 -23.09
C GLY A 61 1.45 4.88 -24.59
N ALA A 62 2.50 5.16 -25.35
CA ALA A 62 2.57 4.81 -26.78
C ALA A 62 2.43 3.29 -26.98
N ASP A 63 2.49 2.51 -25.90
CA ASP A 63 2.23 1.07 -25.87
C ASP A 63 1.07 0.72 -24.91
N ALA A 64 0.10 1.62 -24.73
CA ALA A 64 -1.13 1.31 -24.01
C ALA A 64 -1.94 0.30 -24.84
N ARG A 65 -1.95 -0.95 -24.38
CA ARG A 65 -2.69 -2.03 -25.01
C ARG A 65 -3.96 -2.35 -24.22
N ILE A 66 -5.04 -2.55 -24.95
CA ILE A 66 -6.35 -2.98 -24.47
C ILE A 66 -6.44 -4.49 -24.69
N GLU A 67 -6.74 -5.22 -23.62
CA GLU A 67 -6.99 -6.65 -23.70
C GLU A 67 -8.50 -6.91 -23.75
N ILE A 68 -8.93 -7.68 -24.76
CA ILE A 68 -10.32 -8.08 -24.98
C ILE A 68 -10.39 -9.59 -24.78
N VAL A 69 -11.22 -10.02 -23.82
CA VAL A 69 -11.48 -11.44 -23.56
C VAL A 69 -12.75 -11.85 -24.30
N LEU A 70 -12.63 -12.86 -25.15
CA LEU A 70 -13.72 -13.42 -25.94
C LEU A 70 -14.44 -14.53 -25.17
N CYS A 71 -15.72 -14.77 -25.50
CA CYS A 71 -16.55 -15.77 -24.85
C CYS A 71 -16.04 -17.21 -25.06
N ASN A 72 -15.28 -17.45 -26.14
CA ASN A 72 -14.61 -18.72 -26.43
C ASN A 72 -13.31 -18.94 -25.61
N GLY A 73 -12.99 -18.05 -24.68
CA GLY A 73 -11.81 -18.14 -23.82
C GLY A 73 -10.51 -17.63 -24.46
N ARG A 74 -10.57 -17.11 -25.69
CA ARG A 74 -9.41 -16.49 -26.36
C ARG A 74 -9.25 -15.03 -25.93
N ARG A 75 -8.04 -14.50 -26.08
CA ARG A 75 -7.70 -13.13 -25.70
C ARG A 75 -7.10 -12.39 -26.89
N LEU A 76 -7.55 -11.16 -27.11
CA LEU A 76 -7.08 -10.27 -28.16
C LEU A 76 -6.42 -9.05 -27.52
N LEU A 77 -5.17 -8.77 -27.87
CA LEU A 77 -4.42 -7.63 -27.38
C LEU A 77 -4.33 -6.58 -28.49
N VAL A 78 -4.80 -5.36 -28.23
CA VAL A 78 -4.90 -4.33 -29.26
C VAL A 78 -4.33 -3.00 -28.77
N GLY A 79 -3.63 -2.26 -29.62
CA GLY A 79 -3.17 -0.91 -29.28
C GLY A 79 -4.34 0.06 -29.11
N ALA A 80 -4.16 1.11 -28.30
CA ALA A 80 -5.18 2.12 -28.06
C ALA A 80 -5.64 2.85 -29.34
N ASP A 81 -4.79 2.94 -30.36
CA ASP A 81 -5.07 3.64 -31.62
C ASP A 81 -5.75 2.78 -32.70
N VAL A 82 -6.20 1.57 -32.35
CA VAL A 82 -6.81 0.65 -33.31
C VAL A 82 -8.21 1.11 -33.73
N ASP A 83 -8.53 0.94 -35.02
CA ASP A 83 -9.88 1.16 -35.53
C ASP A 83 -10.89 0.17 -34.93
N ALA A 84 -11.98 0.70 -34.37
CA ALA A 84 -13.06 -0.08 -33.79
C ALA A 84 -13.71 -1.04 -34.79
N VAL A 85 -13.81 -0.66 -36.07
CA VAL A 85 -14.39 -1.54 -37.11
C VAL A 85 -13.48 -2.74 -37.37
N ALA A 86 -12.16 -2.54 -37.38
CA ALA A 86 -11.19 -3.62 -37.50
C ALA A 86 -11.26 -4.58 -36.31
N VAL A 87 -11.39 -4.06 -35.08
CA VAL A 87 -11.58 -4.89 -33.88
C VAL A 87 -12.86 -5.71 -33.96
N ALA A 88 -13.99 -5.11 -34.35
CA ALA A 88 -15.27 -5.81 -34.46
C ALA A 88 -15.21 -6.99 -35.47
N ARG A 89 -14.54 -6.79 -36.61
CA ARG A 89 -14.32 -7.85 -37.60
C ARG A 89 -13.46 -8.99 -37.06
N LEU A 90 -12.43 -8.67 -36.29
CA LEU A 90 -11.58 -9.68 -35.66
C LEU A 90 -12.34 -10.46 -34.60
N VAL A 91 -13.09 -9.79 -33.72
CA VAL A 91 -13.94 -10.43 -32.72
C VAL A 91 -14.92 -11.42 -33.39
N ASP A 92 -15.65 -10.96 -34.40
CA ASP A 92 -16.63 -11.80 -35.11
C ASP A 92 -15.99 -12.98 -35.84
N ALA A 93 -14.84 -12.79 -36.48
CA ALA A 93 -14.10 -13.89 -37.13
C ALA A 93 -13.53 -14.91 -36.13
N LEU A 94 -13.16 -14.46 -34.92
CA LEU A 94 -12.56 -15.31 -33.89
C LEU A 94 -13.60 -16.01 -33.03
N ASP A 95 -14.80 -15.47 -32.86
CA ASP A 95 -15.92 -16.10 -32.14
C ASP A 95 -16.65 -17.17 -32.96
N ARG A 96 -16.65 -17.06 -34.29
CA ARG A 96 -17.33 -18.01 -35.19
C ARG A 96 -16.61 -19.35 -35.40
N ARG A 97 -15.48 -19.59 -34.73
CA ARG A 97 -14.60 -20.75 -34.97
C ARG A 97 -14.15 -21.40 -33.66
#